data_AF-A0A2W4J7H0-F1
#
_entry.id   AF-A0A2W4J7H0-F1
#
_cell.length_a   1.000
_cell.length_b   1.000
_cell.length_c   1.000
_cell.angle_alpha   90.00
_cell.angle_beta   90.00
_cell.angle_gamma   90.00
#
_symmetry.space_group_name_H-M   'P 1'
#
loop_
_entity.id
_entity.type
_entity.pdbx_description
1 polymer ?
#
loop_
_entity_poly.entity_id
_entity_poly.type
_entity_poly.pdbx_seq_one_letter_code
_entity_poly.pdbx_strand_id
1 'polypeptide(L)'
;MLPRDGAALGPDGERALAGFRELLYRERAEIEAECGVPARFVDTDPGEGPRWLIGPAACNPAISTYPRRGEGQAGVWLDREREVLITDAPDLFGVIEAISLIRTLVMTGQDAVFVSECRDLDEAIERITREVGWTYPSFALRGLDWEAICARHREEVARASDPLAAMQTWLAELQDAHTWIKPSPAPVPLPYEVWVEGDTAVFTRVPQGTAAWDAGVRPGDVLLDEDTAGWWARTGSTPHAKPLMTGYRLLSTPVGVERTLAARRAGGRRGGGRGGLRNRPPHPPGVSGPPPPPGGVPRVGG
;
A
#
# COMPACT_ATOMS: atom_id res chain seq x y z
N MET A 1 5.77 10.82 -1.20
CA MET A 1 6.27 10.20 0.05
C MET A 1 6.32 11.31 1.08
N LEU A 2 5.59 11.19 2.18
CA LEU A 2 5.68 12.17 3.26
C LEU A 2 7.08 12.08 3.87
N PRO A 3 7.71 13.20 4.24
CA PRO A 3 9.04 13.16 4.85
C PRO A 3 8.99 12.33 6.15
N ARG A 4 9.88 11.34 6.25
CA ARG A 4 9.96 10.37 7.36
C ARG A 4 10.43 10.96 8.69
N ASP A 5 10.89 12.22 8.70
CA ASP A 5 11.68 12.77 9.80
C ASP A 5 11.06 14.05 10.38
N GLY A 6 9.88 13.99 11.03
CA GLY A 6 9.36 15.05 11.92
C GLY A 6 9.31 16.49 11.37
N ALA A 7 9.62 16.69 10.09
CA ALA A 7 9.65 17.95 9.40
C ALA A 7 8.22 18.28 9.03
N ALA A 8 7.87 19.57 9.13
CA ALA A 8 6.59 20.08 8.64
C ALA A 8 6.27 19.44 7.29
N LEU A 9 5.08 18.84 7.18
CA LEU A 9 4.60 18.30 5.93
C LEU A 9 4.80 19.37 4.86
N GLY A 10 5.53 19.08 3.78
CA GLY A 10 5.55 19.98 2.64
C GLY A 10 4.12 20.21 2.11
N PRO A 11 3.88 21.20 1.24
CA PRO A 11 2.53 21.53 0.76
C PRO A 11 1.74 20.34 0.18
N ASP A 12 2.43 19.36 -0.41
CA ASP A 12 1.81 18.11 -0.89
C ASP A 12 1.31 17.21 0.25
N GLY A 13 2.05 17.18 1.37
CA GLY A 13 1.67 16.41 2.53
C GLY A 13 0.50 17.01 3.28
N GLU A 14 0.46 18.34 3.41
CA GLU A 14 -0.70 19.04 3.97
C GLU A 14 -1.96 18.79 3.14
N ARG A 15 -1.85 18.85 1.81
CA ARG A 15 -2.97 18.52 0.91
C ARG A 15 -3.41 17.06 1.05
N ALA A 16 -2.46 16.12 1.13
CA ALA A 16 -2.78 14.71 1.32
C ALA A 16 -3.51 14.46 2.65
N LEU A 17 -3.06 15.09 3.73
CA LEU A 17 -3.69 14.99 5.05
C LEU A 17 -5.09 15.61 5.05
N ALA A 18 -5.27 16.77 4.44
CA ALA A 18 -6.58 17.40 4.29
C ALA A 18 -7.56 16.50 3.52
N GLY A 19 -7.11 15.90 2.41
CA GLY A 19 -7.91 14.95 1.65
C GLY A 19 -8.26 13.69 2.44
N PHE A 20 -7.34 13.18 3.26
CA PHE A 20 -7.59 12.02 4.11
C PHE A 20 -8.61 12.32 5.23
N ARG A 21 -8.52 13.49 5.85
CA ARG A 21 -9.51 13.93 6.84
C ARG A 21 -10.91 14.02 6.22
N GLU A 22 -11.02 14.63 5.05
CA GLU A 22 -12.28 14.70 4.31
C GLU A 22 -12.83 13.31 3.96
N LEU A 23 -11.96 12.35 3.60
CA LEU A 23 -12.35 10.96 3.38
C LEU A 23 -12.98 10.37 4.65
N LEU A 24 -12.33 10.48 5.81
CA LEU A 24 -12.88 9.98 7.08
C LEU A 24 -14.24 10.60 7.43
N TYR A 25 -14.42 11.90 7.16
CA TYR A 25 -15.73 12.55 7.33
C TYR A 25 -16.81 11.96 6.42
N ARG A 26 -16.47 11.64 5.17
CA ARG A 26 -17.41 11.03 4.21
C ARG A 26 -17.78 9.62 4.61
N GLU A 27 -16.82 8.87 5.15
CA GLU A 27 -17.01 7.49 5.63
C GLU A 27 -17.59 7.43 7.06
N ARG A 28 -18.10 8.55 7.60
CA ARG A 28 -18.65 8.61 8.97
C ARG A 28 -19.69 7.53 9.25
N ALA A 29 -20.61 7.28 8.31
CA ALA A 29 -21.66 6.29 8.51
C ALA A 29 -21.11 4.87 8.68
N GLU A 30 -20.07 4.52 7.92
CA GLU A 30 -19.39 3.23 8.03
C GLU A 30 -18.63 3.10 9.35
N ILE A 31 -17.98 4.19 9.80
CA ILE A 31 -17.31 4.24 11.11
C ILE A 31 -18.34 4.06 12.24
N GLU A 32 -19.48 4.74 12.17
CA GLU A 32 -20.57 4.61 13.16
C GLU A 32 -21.16 3.20 13.16
N ALA A 33 -21.31 2.58 11.99
CA ALA A 33 -21.79 1.20 11.87
C ALA A 33 -20.80 0.19 12.47
N GLU A 34 -19.49 0.35 12.19
CA GLU A 34 -18.44 -0.53 12.71
C GLU A 34 -18.26 -0.37 14.23
N CYS A 35 -18.28 0.87 14.74
CA CYS A 35 -18.10 1.16 16.15
C CYS A 35 -19.39 0.99 16.98
N GLY A 36 -20.56 0.96 16.34
CA GLY A 36 -21.86 0.85 17.01
C GLY A 36 -22.28 2.10 17.80
N VAL A 37 -21.60 3.24 17.60
CA VAL A 37 -21.84 4.50 18.31
C VAL A 37 -21.72 5.70 17.37
N PRO A 38 -22.41 6.83 17.65
CA PRO A 38 -22.22 8.06 16.87
C PRO A 38 -20.77 8.56 16.92
N ALA A 39 -20.25 8.97 15.76
CA ALA A 39 -18.90 9.46 15.61
C ALA A 39 -18.91 10.98 15.49
N ARG A 40 -18.06 11.65 16.28
CA ARG A 40 -17.82 13.08 16.19
C ARG A 40 -16.33 13.32 15.99
N PHE A 41 -15.99 13.97 14.88
CA PHE A 41 -14.63 14.40 14.61
C PHE A 41 -14.36 15.74 15.27
N VAL A 42 -13.22 15.84 15.95
CA VAL A 42 -12.77 17.05 16.66
C VAL A 42 -11.32 17.34 16.30
N ASP A 43 -10.93 18.61 16.33
CA ASP A 43 -9.56 19.06 16.03
C ASP A 43 -8.58 18.84 17.19
N THR A 44 -9.09 18.60 18.39
CA THR A 44 -8.30 18.52 19.61
C THR A 44 -8.78 17.34 20.44
N ASP A 45 -7.84 16.57 20.97
CA ASP A 45 -8.12 15.46 21.87
C ASP A 45 -8.87 15.95 23.12
N PRO A 46 -10.10 15.46 23.39
CA PRO A 46 -10.87 15.85 24.56
C PRO A 46 -10.32 15.30 25.88
N GLY A 47 -9.38 14.34 25.83
CA GLY A 47 -8.70 13.76 27.00
C GLY A 47 -9.49 12.66 27.72
N GLU A 48 -10.78 12.86 27.97
CA GLU A 48 -11.65 11.88 28.64
C GLU A 48 -12.66 11.25 27.68
N GLY A 49 -13.04 10.00 27.98
CA GLY A 49 -14.05 9.22 27.27
C GLY A 49 -13.56 8.54 25.99
N PRO A 50 -14.42 7.72 25.35
CA PRO A 50 -14.09 6.96 24.15
C PRO A 50 -13.66 7.88 23.00
N ARG A 51 -12.45 7.65 22.49
CA ARG A 51 -11.91 8.43 21.36
C ARG A 51 -10.94 7.62 20.52
N TRP A 52 -10.77 8.08 19.28
CA TRP A 52 -9.87 7.48 18.31
C TRP A 52 -8.89 8.54 17.81
N LEU A 53 -7.59 8.34 18.08
CA LEU A 53 -6.52 9.19 17.58
C LEU A 53 -5.89 8.55 16.36
N ILE A 54 -5.87 9.29 15.25
CA ILE A 54 -5.32 8.83 13.97
C ILE A 54 -4.09 9.68 13.64
N GLY A 55 -2.99 9.01 13.35
CA GLY A 55 -1.71 9.59 13.01
C GLY A 55 -1.60 10.07 11.54
N PRO A 56 -0.38 10.34 11.06
CA PRO A 56 0.90 10.14 11.77
C PRO A 56 1.05 11.02 13.01
N ALA A 57 1.73 10.57 14.05
CA ALA A 57 1.97 11.36 15.27
C ALA A 57 2.69 12.70 15.01
N ALA A 58 3.47 12.80 13.92
CA ALA A 58 4.07 14.05 13.47
C ALA A 58 3.02 15.13 13.09
N CYS A 59 1.81 14.70 12.74
CA CYS A 59 0.70 15.54 12.31
C CYS A 59 -0.42 15.62 13.37
N ASN A 60 -0.42 14.69 14.34
CA ASN A 60 -1.35 14.65 15.46
C ASN A 60 -0.55 14.56 16.78
N PRO A 61 -0.10 15.70 17.33
CA PRO A 61 0.81 15.70 18.48
C PRO A 61 0.17 15.13 19.75
N ALA A 62 -1.16 15.07 19.83
CA ALA A 62 -1.87 14.44 20.95
C ALA A 62 -1.46 12.98 21.13
N ILE A 63 -1.11 12.27 20.05
CA ILE A 63 -0.62 10.88 20.12
C ILE A 63 0.65 10.77 20.98
N SER A 64 1.48 11.82 21.02
CA SER A 64 2.75 11.81 21.77
C SER A 64 2.57 11.86 23.29
N THR A 65 1.36 12.10 23.80
CA THR A 65 1.05 12.06 25.24
C THR A 65 0.69 10.66 25.72
N TYR A 66 0.55 9.70 24.80
CA TYR A 66 0.27 8.30 25.08
C TYR A 66 1.54 7.46 24.91
N PRO A 67 1.71 6.37 25.70
CA PRO A 67 2.84 5.48 25.52
C PRO A 67 2.85 4.94 24.09
N ARG A 68 3.88 5.29 23.32
CA ARG A 68 4.09 4.72 21.99
C ARG A 68 4.32 3.22 22.12
N ARG A 69 3.62 2.45 21.31
CA ARG A 69 3.83 1.01 21.14
C ARG A 69 4.28 0.79 19.69
N GLY A 70 5.27 -0.08 19.47
CA GLY A 70 5.79 -0.41 18.13
C GLY A 70 6.57 0.72 17.46
N GLU A 71 7.80 0.99 17.92
CA GLU A 71 8.65 2.07 17.39
C GLU A 71 8.80 2.00 15.85
N GLY A 72 8.26 3.01 15.16
CA GLY A 72 8.38 3.14 13.70
C GLY A 72 7.54 2.16 12.89
N GLN A 73 6.64 1.40 13.52
CA GLN A 73 5.76 0.43 12.85
C GLN A 73 4.37 1.02 12.65
N ALA A 74 3.72 0.64 11.54
CA ALA A 74 2.30 0.89 11.34
C ALA A 74 1.50 -0.03 12.27
N GLY A 75 0.57 0.50 13.05
CA GLY A 75 -0.18 -0.31 14.00
C GLY A 75 -1.40 0.37 14.61
N VAL A 76 -2.16 -0.44 15.33
CA VAL A 76 -3.31 -0.03 16.11
C VAL A 76 -3.20 -0.57 17.54
N TRP A 77 -3.53 0.24 18.52
CA TRP A 77 -3.58 -0.20 19.92
C TRP A 77 -4.70 0.47 20.70
N LEU A 78 -5.22 -0.26 21.69
CA LEU A 78 -6.29 0.18 22.55
C LEU A 78 -5.76 0.30 23.98
N ASP A 79 -5.76 1.52 24.51
CA ASP A 79 -5.61 1.77 25.94
C ASP A 79 -7.00 1.77 26.58
N ARG A 80 -7.32 0.67 27.25
CA ARG A 80 -8.64 0.44 27.86
C ARG A 80 -8.88 1.31 29.09
N GLU A 81 -7.84 1.61 29.86
CA GLU A 81 -7.95 2.45 31.05
C GLU A 81 -8.29 3.89 30.67
N ARG A 82 -7.70 4.37 29.58
CA ARG A 82 -7.94 5.72 29.06
C ARG A 82 -9.02 5.79 27.99
N GLU A 83 -9.65 4.67 27.63
CA GLU A 83 -10.66 4.57 26.56
C GLU A 83 -10.22 5.19 25.23
N VAL A 84 -8.98 4.93 24.80
CA VAL A 84 -8.44 5.50 23.56
C VAL A 84 -7.94 4.41 22.61
N LEU A 85 -8.48 4.42 21.39
CA LEU A 85 -7.95 3.71 20.25
C LEU A 85 -6.93 4.62 19.56
N ILE A 86 -5.76 4.09 19.23
CA ILE A 86 -4.73 4.85 18.51
C ILE A 86 -4.32 4.07 17.28
N THR A 87 -4.34 4.73 16.13
CA THR A 87 -3.81 4.22 14.86
C THR A 87 -2.68 5.14 14.42
N ASP A 88 -1.47 4.62 14.30
CA ASP A 88 -0.30 5.42 13.95
C ASP A 88 0.64 4.67 13.02
N ALA A 89 1.43 5.45 12.28
CA ALA A 89 2.51 4.97 11.44
C ALA A 89 3.47 6.12 11.10
N PRO A 90 4.68 5.84 10.57
CA PRO A 90 5.61 6.89 10.15
C PRO A 90 5.10 7.82 9.05
N ASP A 91 4.18 7.33 8.21
CA ASP A 91 3.58 8.08 7.11
C ASP A 91 2.11 7.71 6.90
N LEU A 92 1.40 8.55 6.14
CA LEU A 92 -0.03 8.41 5.84
C LEU A 92 -0.37 7.09 5.15
N PHE A 93 0.53 6.52 4.34
CA PHE A 93 0.27 5.24 3.69
C PHE A 93 0.26 4.13 4.74
N GLY A 94 1.24 4.13 5.65
CA GLY A 94 1.24 3.23 6.80
C GLY A 94 0.02 3.42 7.70
N VAL A 95 -0.49 4.64 7.88
CA VAL A 95 -1.73 4.88 8.65
C VAL A 95 -2.93 4.22 7.97
N ILE A 96 -3.08 4.36 6.66
CA ILE A 96 -4.16 3.71 5.89
C ILE A 96 -4.05 2.19 6.02
N GLU A 97 -2.84 1.63 5.97
CA GLU A 97 -2.63 0.20 6.20
C GLU A 97 -3.00 -0.20 7.64
N ALA A 98 -2.58 0.57 8.64
CA ALA A 98 -2.86 0.30 10.05
C ALA A 98 -4.36 0.33 10.40
N ILE A 99 -5.17 1.14 9.72
CA ILE A 99 -6.63 1.14 9.91
C ILE A 99 -7.23 -0.26 9.64
N SER A 100 -6.70 -0.99 8.66
CA SER A 100 -7.17 -2.35 8.36
C SER A 100 -6.97 -3.34 9.52
N LEU A 101 -6.03 -3.05 10.43
CA LEU A 101 -5.75 -3.88 11.60
C LEU A 101 -6.77 -3.73 12.73
N ILE A 102 -7.69 -2.76 12.68
CA ILE A 102 -8.72 -2.57 13.71
C ILE A 102 -9.54 -3.84 13.90
N ARG A 103 -9.96 -4.47 12.79
CA ARG A 103 -10.73 -5.71 12.88
C ARG A 103 -9.89 -6.88 13.41
N THR A 104 -8.59 -6.91 13.11
CA THR A 104 -7.65 -7.91 13.67
C THR A 104 -7.46 -7.70 15.18
N LEU A 105 -7.38 -6.44 15.65
CA LEU A 105 -7.33 -6.11 17.07
C LEU A 105 -8.59 -6.61 17.80
N VAL A 106 -9.78 -6.35 17.23
CA VAL A 106 -11.05 -6.84 17.78
C VAL A 106 -11.10 -8.37 17.80
N MET A 107 -10.77 -9.02 16.68
CA MET A 107 -10.80 -10.48 16.53
C MET A 107 -9.87 -11.19 17.53
N THR A 108 -8.67 -10.65 17.75
CA THR A 108 -7.65 -11.27 18.62
C THR A 108 -7.82 -10.91 20.09
N GLY A 109 -8.53 -9.83 20.40
CA GLY A 109 -8.67 -9.31 21.76
C GLY A 109 -7.38 -8.74 22.36
N GLN A 110 -6.31 -8.63 21.55
CA GLN A 110 -5.04 -8.04 21.97
C GLN A 110 -5.20 -6.55 22.24
N ASP A 111 -4.29 -5.99 23.04
CA ASP A 111 -4.27 -4.53 23.28
C ASP A 111 -3.50 -3.77 22.19
N ALA A 112 -2.74 -4.46 21.33
CA ALA A 112 -2.03 -3.86 20.21
C ALA A 112 -1.78 -4.87 19.09
N VAL A 113 -1.88 -4.41 17.84
CA VAL A 113 -1.55 -5.16 16.62
C VAL A 113 -0.72 -4.26 15.72
N PHE A 114 0.39 -4.79 15.20
CA PHE A 114 1.30 -4.08 14.31
C PHE A 114 1.46 -4.83 13.00
N VAL A 115 1.68 -4.07 11.92
CA VAL A 115 2.09 -4.63 10.64
C VAL A 115 3.41 -5.39 10.86
N SER A 116 3.38 -6.67 10.55
CA SER A 116 4.50 -7.59 10.76
C SER A 116 4.48 -8.66 9.68
N GLU A 117 5.68 -9.12 9.32
CA GLU A 117 5.85 -10.30 8.48
C GLU A 117 5.42 -11.54 9.26
N CYS A 118 4.81 -12.51 8.56
CA CYS A 118 4.54 -13.81 9.16
C CYS A 118 5.88 -14.54 9.36
N ARG A 119 6.01 -15.28 10.47
CA ARG A 119 7.22 -16.03 10.81
C ARG A 119 7.51 -17.14 9.80
N ASP A 120 6.45 -17.76 9.29
CA ASP A 120 6.51 -18.84 8.34
C ASP A 120 5.24 -18.89 7.46
N LEU A 121 5.22 -19.86 6.55
CA LEU A 121 4.10 -20.06 5.62
C LEU A 121 2.83 -20.55 6.33
N ASP A 122 2.97 -21.35 7.40
CA ASP A 122 1.83 -21.87 8.14
C ASP A 122 1.08 -20.74 8.86
N GLU A 123 1.81 -19.80 9.46
CA GLU A 123 1.23 -18.59 10.03
C GLU A 123 0.55 -17.74 8.95
N ALA A 124 1.15 -17.57 7.76
CA ALA A 124 0.53 -16.83 6.68
C ALA A 124 -0.81 -17.47 6.24
N ILE A 125 -0.83 -18.80 6.08
CA ILE A 125 -2.05 -19.56 5.75
C ILE A 125 -3.10 -19.41 6.86
N GLU A 126 -2.71 -19.57 8.13
CA GLU A 126 -3.65 -19.43 9.26
C GLU A 126 -4.24 -18.02 9.30
N ARG A 127 -3.41 -16.99 9.15
CA ARG A 127 -3.85 -15.59 9.15
C ARG A 127 -4.81 -15.31 8.00
N ILE A 128 -4.54 -15.81 6.79
CA ILE A 128 -5.49 -15.69 5.66
C ILE A 128 -6.83 -16.32 6.03
N THR A 129 -6.82 -17.58 6.45
CA THR A 129 -8.06 -18.31 6.78
C THR A 129 -8.88 -17.56 7.84
N ARG A 130 -8.23 -17.13 8.93
CA ARG A 130 -8.90 -16.52 10.08
C ARG A 130 -9.27 -15.06 9.85
N GLU A 131 -8.33 -14.23 9.45
CA GLU A 131 -8.56 -12.78 9.31
C GLU A 131 -9.53 -12.51 8.16
N VAL A 132 -9.38 -13.15 7.00
CA VAL A 132 -10.33 -12.96 5.89
C VAL A 132 -11.70 -13.56 6.23
N GLY A 133 -11.71 -14.74 6.84
CA GLY A 133 -12.94 -15.41 7.29
C GLY A 133 -13.76 -14.56 8.27
N TRP A 134 -13.09 -13.78 9.10
CA TRP A 134 -13.72 -12.88 10.06
C TRP A 134 -14.10 -11.52 9.46
N THR A 135 -13.24 -10.95 8.62
CA THR A 135 -13.34 -9.53 8.22
C THR A 135 -13.99 -9.29 6.87
N TYR A 136 -14.08 -10.29 6.00
CA TYR A 136 -14.62 -10.10 4.65
C TYR A 136 -16.17 -10.07 4.68
N PRO A 137 -16.80 -8.97 4.24
CA PRO A 137 -18.22 -8.73 4.51
C PRO A 137 -19.18 -9.42 3.55
N SER A 138 -18.69 -10.09 2.49
CA SER A 138 -19.50 -10.39 1.31
C SER A 138 -19.51 -11.85 0.86
N PHE A 139 -19.10 -12.81 1.71
CA PHE A 139 -19.13 -14.23 1.34
C PHE A 139 -20.52 -14.68 0.87
N ALA A 140 -21.56 -14.46 1.69
CA ALA A 140 -22.93 -14.87 1.37
C ALA A 140 -23.48 -14.14 0.14
N LEU A 141 -23.25 -12.82 0.03
CA LEU A 141 -23.70 -12.00 -1.10
C LEU A 141 -23.10 -12.49 -2.44
N ARG A 142 -21.87 -13.02 -2.40
CA ARG A 142 -21.15 -13.51 -3.58
C ARG A 142 -21.26 -15.02 -3.79
N GLY A 143 -22.01 -15.73 -2.93
CA GLY A 143 -22.15 -17.18 -3.00
C GLY A 143 -20.83 -17.93 -2.81
N LEU A 144 -19.92 -17.37 -2.01
CA LEU A 144 -18.60 -17.94 -1.74
C LEU A 144 -18.64 -18.80 -0.47
N ASP A 145 -18.22 -20.06 -0.59
CA ASP A 145 -17.97 -20.94 0.54
C ASP A 145 -16.52 -20.81 0.98
N TRP A 146 -16.28 -19.99 2.00
CA TRP A 146 -14.92 -19.70 2.45
C TRP A 146 -14.19 -20.95 2.96
N GLU A 147 -14.88 -21.87 3.63
CA GLU A 147 -14.27 -23.10 4.14
C GLU A 147 -13.81 -23.99 2.99
N ALA A 148 -14.65 -24.19 1.97
CA ALA A 148 -14.29 -24.95 0.78
C ALA A 148 -13.16 -24.30 -0.02
N ILE A 149 -13.15 -22.96 -0.12
CA ILE A 149 -12.07 -22.20 -0.76
C ILE A 149 -10.76 -22.40 0.01
N CYS A 150 -10.77 -22.27 1.35
CA CYS A 150 -9.61 -22.50 2.20
C CYS A 150 -9.03 -23.90 2.01
N ALA A 151 -9.89 -24.94 2.02
CA ALA A 151 -9.46 -26.33 1.90
C ALA A 151 -8.72 -26.59 0.57
N ARG A 152 -9.23 -26.04 -0.54
CA ARG A 152 -8.60 -26.15 -1.86
C ARG A 152 -7.24 -25.44 -1.92
N HIS A 153 -7.20 -24.17 -1.51
CA HIS A 153 -6.01 -23.34 -1.68
C HIS A 153 -4.88 -23.66 -0.70
N ARG A 154 -5.20 -24.16 0.50
CA ARG A 154 -4.17 -24.49 1.50
C ARG A 154 -3.15 -25.49 0.98
N GLU A 155 -3.60 -26.53 0.28
CA GLU A 155 -2.69 -27.52 -0.31
C GLU A 155 -1.90 -26.94 -1.50
N GLU A 156 -2.54 -26.11 -2.32
CA GLU A 156 -1.90 -25.48 -3.48
C GLU A 156 -0.78 -24.55 -3.04
N VAL A 157 -1.02 -23.71 -2.03
CA VAL A 157 -0.02 -22.80 -1.45
C VAL A 157 1.15 -23.58 -0.85
N ALA A 158 0.90 -24.64 -0.08
CA ALA A 158 1.94 -25.42 0.57
C ALA A 158 2.90 -26.12 -0.42
N ARG A 159 2.43 -26.42 -1.64
CA ARG A 159 3.22 -27.09 -2.69
C ARG A 159 3.76 -26.11 -3.74
N ALA A 160 3.37 -24.84 -3.69
CA ALA A 160 3.74 -23.86 -4.71
C ALA A 160 5.23 -23.52 -4.66
N SER A 161 5.85 -23.39 -5.83
CA SER A 161 7.21 -22.85 -5.96
C SER A 161 7.27 -21.35 -5.64
N ASP A 162 6.14 -20.64 -5.81
CA ASP A 162 5.92 -19.26 -5.38
C ASP A 162 4.67 -19.20 -4.49
N PRO A 163 4.82 -19.41 -3.17
CA PRO A 163 3.69 -19.37 -2.24
C PRO A 163 3.00 -18.02 -2.19
N LEU A 164 3.71 -16.90 -2.41
CA LEU A 164 3.09 -15.57 -2.42
C LEU A 164 2.10 -15.43 -3.58
N ALA A 165 2.52 -15.82 -4.79
CA ALA A 165 1.63 -15.78 -5.96
C ALA A 165 0.43 -16.74 -5.80
N ALA A 166 0.64 -17.91 -5.17
CA ALA A 166 -0.44 -18.85 -4.85
C ALA A 166 -1.44 -18.25 -3.86
N MET A 167 -0.98 -17.63 -2.77
CA MET A 167 -1.87 -16.97 -1.81
C MET A 167 -2.60 -15.77 -2.41
N GLN A 168 -1.98 -15.04 -3.33
CA GLN A 168 -2.67 -13.97 -4.06
C GLN A 168 -3.74 -14.51 -5.02
N THR A 169 -3.51 -15.68 -5.62
CA THR A 169 -4.53 -16.41 -6.41
C THR A 169 -5.69 -16.86 -5.53
N TRP A 170 -5.41 -17.35 -4.33
CA TRP A 170 -6.44 -17.68 -3.34
C TRP A 170 -7.34 -16.46 -3.04
N LEU A 171 -6.76 -15.31 -2.69
CA LEU A 171 -7.54 -14.10 -2.42
C LEU A 171 -8.24 -13.54 -3.67
N ALA A 172 -7.78 -13.87 -4.87
CA ALA A 172 -8.42 -13.41 -6.10
C ALA A 172 -9.84 -13.97 -6.28
N GLU A 173 -10.18 -15.11 -5.66
CA GLU A 173 -11.54 -15.66 -5.66
C GLU A 173 -12.57 -14.72 -5.04
N LEU A 174 -12.13 -13.85 -4.12
CA LEU A 174 -13.01 -12.86 -3.49
C LEU A 174 -13.44 -11.76 -4.47
N GLN A 175 -12.74 -11.60 -5.61
CA GLN A 175 -12.98 -10.54 -6.58
C GLN A 175 -13.06 -9.15 -5.93
N ASP A 176 -12.17 -8.90 -4.96
CA ASP A 176 -12.07 -7.64 -4.24
C ASP A 176 -10.64 -7.09 -4.36
N ALA A 177 -10.54 -5.85 -4.83
CA ALA A 177 -9.26 -5.17 -5.04
C ALA A 177 -8.56 -4.77 -3.74
N HIS A 178 -9.32 -4.64 -2.64
CA HIS A 178 -8.82 -4.21 -1.34
C HIS A 178 -8.35 -5.37 -0.45
N THR A 179 -8.71 -6.61 -0.81
CA THR A 179 -8.22 -7.82 -0.14
C THR A 179 -7.00 -8.37 -0.90
N TRP A 180 -5.81 -8.15 -0.35
CA TRP A 180 -4.54 -8.52 -1.02
C TRP A 180 -3.41 -8.82 -0.03
N ILE A 181 -2.58 -9.80 -0.37
CA ILE A 181 -1.31 -10.07 0.31
C ILE A 181 -0.18 -9.37 -0.43
N LYS A 182 0.50 -8.46 0.27
CA LYS A 182 1.62 -7.69 -0.24
C LYS A 182 2.94 -8.38 0.12
N PRO A 183 3.94 -8.39 -0.77
CA PRO A 183 5.31 -8.64 -0.31
C PRO A 183 5.73 -7.53 0.66
N SER A 184 6.68 -7.83 1.54
CA SER A 184 7.33 -6.85 2.39
C SER A 184 8.76 -6.60 1.87
N PRO A 185 9.14 -5.35 1.55
CA PRO A 185 8.32 -4.14 1.58
C PRO A 185 7.25 -4.12 0.47
N ALA A 186 6.15 -3.41 0.71
CA ALA A 186 5.07 -3.26 -0.26
C ALA A 186 5.56 -2.56 -1.55
N PRO A 187 5.16 -3.05 -2.74
CA PRO A 187 5.60 -2.46 -3.99
C PRO A 187 4.79 -1.19 -4.27
N VAL A 188 5.42 -0.26 -4.98
CA VAL A 188 4.80 1.01 -5.40
C VAL A 188 4.57 1.02 -6.90
N PRO A 189 3.46 1.61 -7.38
CA PRO A 189 3.19 1.68 -8.81
C PRO A 189 4.21 2.56 -9.53
N LEU A 190 4.66 2.11 -10.70
CA LEU A 190 5.33 2.97 -11.68
C LEU A 190 4.37 4.08 -12.16
N PRO A 191 4.87 5.20 -12.69
CA PRO A 191 4.03 6.32 -13.11
C PRO A 191 3.23 6.06 -14.40
N TYR A 192 3.06 4.80 -14.81
CA TYR A 192 2.39 4.39 -16.04
C TYR A 192 1.11 3.63 -15.69
N GLU A 193 0.11 3.70 -16.57
CA GLU A 193 -1.10 2.90 -16.44
C GLU A 193 -1.20 1.97 -17.65
N VAL A 194 -1.53 0.71 -17.40
CA VAL A 194 -1.84 -0.27 -18.45
C VAL A 194 -3.20 -0.90 -18.17
N TRP A 195 -3.90 -1.21 -19.25
CA TRP A 195 -5.14 -1.98 -19.25
C TRP A 195 -4.83 -3.40 -19.73
N VAL A 196 -5.21 -4.39 -18.93
CA VAL A 196 -4.93 -5.81 -19.23
C VAL A 196 -6.20 -6.52 -19.69
N GLU A 197 -6.18 -7.08 -20.89
CA GLU A 197 -7.23 -7.94 -21.43
C GLU A 197 -6.61 -9.25 -21.92
N GLY A 198 -6.97 -10.36 -21.26
CA GLY A 198 -6.39 -11.67 -21.56
C GLY A 198 -4.88 -11.68 -21.36
N ASP A 199 -4.14 -11.95 -22.44
CA ASP A 199 -2.68 -11.98 -22.47
C ASP A 199 -2.05 -10.63 -22.86
N THR A 200 -2.86 -9.61 -23.14
CA THR A 200 -2.39 -8.34 -23.69
C THR A 200 -2.50 -7.23 -22.66
N ALA A 201 -1.41 -6.48 -22.47
CA ALA A 201 -1.37 -5.26 -21.67
C ALA A 201 -1.11 -4.04 -22.57
N VAL A 202 -2.00 -3.05 -22.53
CA VAL A 202 -1.92 -1.84 -23.36
C VAL A 202 -1.70 -0.63 -22.47
N PHE A 203 -0.70 0.20 -22.76
CA PHE A 203 -0.52 1.46 -22.07
C PHE A 203 -1.74 2.38 -22.29
N THR A 204 -2.43 2.77 -21.23
CA THR A 204 -3.49 3.78 -21.26
C THR A 204 -2.98 5.15 -20.88
N ARG A 205 -1.91 5.21 -20.07
CA ARG A 205 -1.26 6.46 -19.67
C ARG A 205 0.25 6.31 -19.63
N VAL A 206 0.92 7.23 -20.32
CA VAL A 206 2.38 7.43 -20.26
C VAL A 206 2.63 8.92 -20.07
N PRO A 207 2.90 9.40 -18.84
CA PRO A 207 3.08 10.81 -18.58
C PRO A 207 4.29 11.39 -19.31
N GLN A 208 4.18 12.64 -19.77
CA GLN A 208 5.30 13.38 -20.34
C GLN A 208 6.43 13.57 -19.32
N GLY A 209 7.68 13.60 -19.80
CA GLY A 209 8.86 13.76 -18.94
C GLY A 209 9.25 12.49 -18.17
N THR A 210 8.65 11.34 -18.50
CA THR A 210 9.07 10.04 -17.98
C THR A 210 10.02 9.34 -18.94
N ALA A 211 10.85 8.43 -18.42
CA ALA A 211 11.78 7.65 -19.24
C ALA A 211 11.07 6.88 -20.38
N ALA A 212 9.86 6.36 -20.15
CA ALA A 212 9.09 5.68 -21.19
C ALA A 212 8.62 6.66 -22.30
N TRP A 213 8.19 7.88 -21.92
CA TRP A 213 7.82 8.91 -22.89
C TRP A 213 9.01 9.30 -23.77
N ASP A 214 10.18 9.51 -23.15
CA ASP A 214 11.40 9.89 -23.86
C ASP A 214 11.91 8.77 -24.78
N ALA A 215 11.67 7.51 -24.39
CA ALA A 215 11.91 6.33 -25.21
C ALA A 215 10.88 6.13 -26.35
N GLY A 216 9.88 7.01 -26.46
CA GLY A 216 8.89 7.00 -27.54
C GLY A 216 7.63 6.18 -27.26
N VAL A 217 7.50 5.59 -26.07
CA VAL A 217 6.29 4.85 -25.66
C VAL A 217 5.12 5.82 -25.52
N ARG A 218 3.95 5.45 -26.03
CA ARG A 218 2.73 6.25 -25.97
C ARG A 218 1.54 5.42 -25.51
N PRO A 219 0.46 6.07 -25.02
CA PRO A 219 -0.82 5.41 -24.89
C PRO A 219 -1.22 4.70 -26.20
N GLY A 220 -1.74 3.47 -26.08
CA GLY A 220 -2.03 2.57 -27.18
C GLY A 220 -0.89 1.61 -27.54
N ASP A 221 0.33 1.82 -27.06
CA ASP A 221 1.41 0.84 -27.24
C ASP A 221 1.19 -0.38 -26.34
N VAL A 222 1.61 -1.56 -26.81
CA VAL A 222 1.46 -2.84 -26.10
C VAL A 222 2.71 -3.10 -25.26
N LEU A 223 2.54 -3.36 -23.96
CA LEU A 223 3.59 -3.84 -23.06
C LEU A 223 3.93 -5.29 -23.38
N LEU A 224 5.23 -5.58 -23.50
CA LEU A 224 5.76 -6.90 -23.89
C LEU A 224 6.51 -7.54 -22.73
N ASP A 225 6.74 -8.85 -22.87
CA ASP A 225 7.63 -9.65 -22.03
C ASP A 225 7.23 -9.69 -20.55
N GLU A 226 5.92 -9.61 -20.29
CA GLU A 226 5.32 -9.61 -18.96
C GLU A 226 4.30 -10.74 -18.79
N ASP A 227 4.24 -11.31 -17.59
CA ASP A 227 3.30 -12.38 -17.21
C ASP A 227 1.89 -11.82 -16.93
N THR A 228 1.22 -11.34 -17.99
CA THR A 228 -0.14 -10.78 -17.89
C THR A 228 -1.15 -11.80 -17.38
N ALA A 229 -1.07 -13.04 -17.87
CA ALA A 229 -1.97 -14.12 -17.48
C ALA A 229 -1.83 -14.50 -16.00
N GLY A 230 -0.60 -14.65 -15.49
CA GLY A 230 -0.38 -14.93 -14.08
C GLY A 230 -0.76 -13.76 -13.18
N TRP A 231 -0.51 -12.50 -13.60
CA TRP A 231 -1.00 -11.33 -12.87
C TRP A 231 -2.52 -11.25 -12.84
N TRP A 232 -3.18 -11.60 -13.94
CA TRP A 232 -4.65 -11.66 -14.01
C TRP A 232 -5.23 -12.70 -13.05
N ALA A 233 -4.63 -13.89 -12.99
CA ALA A 233 -5.05 -14.96 -12.09
C ALA A 233 -4.97 -14.53 -10.62
N ARG A 234 -3.91 -13.82 -10.22
CA ARG A 234 -3.66 -13.38 -8.84
C ARG A 234 -4.24 -12.00 -8.48
N THR A 235 -4.99 -11.39 -9.40
CA THR A 235 -5.66 -10.11 -9.16
C THR A 235 -7.12 -10.32 -8.76
N GLY A 236 -7.39 -10.18 -7.47
CA GLY A 236 -8.74 -10.01 -6.93
C GLY A 236 -9.27 -8.64 -7.30
N SER A 237 -10.33 -8.60 -8.10
CA SER A 237 -11.08 -7.38 -8.44
C SER A 237 -12.37 -7.79 -9.14
N THR A 238 -13.37 -6.91 -9.09
CA THR A 238 -14.59 -7.07 -9.89
C THR A 238 -14.27 -7.10 -11.39
N PRO A 239 -15.07 -7.80 -12.24
CA PRO A 239 -14.75 -7.97 -13.65
C PRO A 239 -14.47 -6.67 -14.42
N HIS A 240 -15.21 -5.60 -14.11
CA HIS A 240 -15.06 -4.30 -14.79
C HIS A 240 -13.79 -3.53 -14.38
N ALA A 241 -13.30 -3.72 -13.14
CA ALA A 241 -12.10 -3.06 -12.64
C ALA A 241 -10.84 -3.94 -12.76
N LYS A 242 -11.01 -5.25 -13.00
CA LYS A 242 -9.92 -6.23 -13.05
C LYS A 242 -8.85 -5.90 -14.09
N PRO A 243 -9.16 -5.42 -15.31
CA PRO A 243 -8.15 -4.96 -16.26
C PRO A 243 -7.22 -3.88 -15.71
N LEU A 244 -7.79 -2.87 -15.06
CA LEU A 244 -7.05 -1.75 -14.48
C LEU A 244 -6.22 -2.20 -13.27
N MET A 245 -6.82 -2.96 -12.35
CA MET A 245 -6.13 -3.41 -11.15
C MET A 245 -5.01 -4.41 -11.47
N THR A 246 -5.20 -5.25 -12.48
CA THR A 246 -4.13 -6.16 -12.96
C THR A 246 -2.96 -5.34 -13.50
N GLY A 247 -3.25 -4.29 -14.27
CA GLY A 247 -2.22 -3.38 -14.77
C GLY A 247 -1.48 -2.63 -13.67
N TYR A 248 -2.22 -2.14 -12.67
CA TYR A 248 -1.64 -1.50 -11.48
C TYR A 248 -0.65 -2.42 -10.76
N ARG A 249 -1.06 -3.67 -10.48
CA ARG A 249 -0.21 -4.66 -9.80
C ARG A 249 0.97 -5.09 -10.67
N LEU A 250 0.73 -5.34 -11.96
CA LEU A 250 1.76 -5.67 -12.95
C LEU A 250 2.84 -4.60 -13.02
N LEU A 251 2.47 -3.32 -12.91
CA LEU A 251 3.38 -2.17 -12.95
C LEU A 251 3.86 -1.69 -11.57
N SER A 252 3.61 -2.46 -10.52
CA SER A 252 4.14 -2.15 -9.18
C SER A 252 5.51 -2.80 -8.99
N THR A 253 6.43 -2.10 -8.33
CA THR A 253 7.81 -2.56 -8.11
C THR A 253 8.31 -2.12 -6.73
N PRO A 254 9.25 -2.84 -6.09
CA PRO A 254 9.83 -2.39 -4.82
C PRO A 254 10.51 -1.02 -4.97
N VAL A 255 10.45 -0.23 -3.89
CA VAL A 255 11.06 1.11 -3.89
C VAL A 255 12.57 1.01 -4.15
N GLY A 256 13.06 1.83 -5.06
CA GLY A 256 14.49 1.89 -5.41
C GLY A 256 14.94 0.84 -6.44
N VAL A 257 14.04 -0.06 -6.85
CA VAL A 257 14.34 -1.06 -7.87
C VAL A 257 14.08 -0.49 -9.26
N GLU A 258 15.09 -0.59 -10.12
CA GLU A 258 14.99 -0.25 -11.54
C GLU A 258 14.35 -1.42 -12.30
N ARG A 259 13.41 -1.12 -13.20
CA ARG A 259 12.75 -2.13 -14.02
C ARG A 259 12.83 -1.74 -15.49
N THR A 260 13.30 -2.66 -16.32
CA THR A 260 13.27 -2.51 -17.78
C THR A 260 11.94 -3.03 -18.32
N LEU A 261 11.26 -2.23 -19.15
CA LEU A 261 10.00 -2.59 -19.80
C LEU A 261 10.21 -2.51 -21.32
N ALA A 262 9.54 -3.40 -22.05
CA ALA A 262 9.52 -3.39 -23.50
C ALA A 262 8.12 -3.04 -24.02
N ALA A 263 8.04 -2.25 -25.09
CA ALA A 263 6.77 -1.87 -25.69
C ALA A 263 6.79 -2.00 -27.22
N ARG A 264 5.62 -2.23 -27.81
CA ARG A 264 5.40 -2.26 -29.26
C ARG A 264 4.27 -1.33 -29.65
N ARG A 265 4.52 -0.47 -30.63
CA ARG A 265 3.47 0.38 -31.21
C ARG A 265 2.37 -0.43 -31.90
N ALA A 266 1.12 -0.11 -31.58
CA ALA A 266 -0.03 -0.62 -32.31
C ALA A 266 0.06 -0.14 -33.78
N GLY A 267 0.11 -1.08 -34.74
CA GLY A 267 0.21 -0.77 -36.17
C GLY A 267 1.56 -1.04 -36.87
N GLY A 268 2.59 -1.50 -36.15
CA GLY A 268 3.75 -2.14 -36.79
C GLY A 268 4.93 -1.21 -37.16
N ARG A 269 5.90 -1.13 -36.25
CA ARG A 269 7.32 -1.49 -36.43
C ARG A 269 7.85 -1.71 -35.02
N ARG A 270 8.69 -2.75 -34.80
CA ARG A 270 9.39 -2.94 -33.53
C ARG A 270 10.29 -1.73 -33.28
N GLY A 271 9.79 -0.72 -32.58
CA GLY A 271 10.61 0.25 -31.87
C GLY A 271 11.22 -0.48 -30.68
N GLY A 272 12.18 -1.38 -30.96
CA GLY A 272 12.93 -2.10 -29.95
C GLY A 272 13.84 -1.13 -29.21
N GLY A 273 13.26 -0.32 -28.33
CA GLY A 273 14.02 0.35 -27.28
C GLY A 273 14.38 -0.69 -26.23
N ARG A 274 15.53 -1.34 -26.36
CA ARG A 274 16.24 -1.88 -25.19
C ARG A 274 16.84 -0.70 -24.45
N GLY A 275 15.99 0.04 -23.73
CA GLY A 275 16.43 1.05 -22.79
C GLY A 275 16.32 0.44 -21.41
N GLY A 276 17.43 0.31 -20.69
CA GLY A 276 17.36 0.21 -19.23
C GLY A 276 16.59 1.44 -18.75
N LEU A 277 15.35 1.23 -18.31
CA LEU A 277 14.49 2.32 -17.86
C LEU A 277 14.98 2.71 -16.48
N ARG A 278 15.98 3.60 -16.45
CA ARG A 278 16.44 4.27 -15.24
C ARG A 278 15.34 5.17 -14.75
N ASN A 279 14.47 4.63 -13.91
CA ASN A 279 13.71 5.45 -13.00
C ASN A 279 14.25 5.17 -11.61
N ARG A 280 15.12 6.08 -11.15
CA ARG A 280 15.20 6.31 -9.71
C ARG A 280 13.80 6.78 -9.31
N PRO A 281 13.14 6.16 -8.31
CA PRO A 281 12.11 6.90 -7.58
C PRO A 281 12.71 8.26 -7.24
N PRO A 282 11.97 9.38 -7.30
CA PRO A 282 12.54 10.69 -7.03
C PRO A 282 13.37 10.58 -5.75
N HIS A 283 14.70 10.73 -5.88
CA HIS A 283 15.50 10.91 -4.69
C HIS A 283 14.92 12.15 -4.00
N PRO A 284 14.83 12.14 -2.65
CA PRO A 284 14.53 13.36 -1.93
C PRO A 284 15.46 14.46 -2.46
N PRO A 285 14.99 15.70 -2.64
CA PRO A 285 15.89 16.80 -2.94
C PRO A 285 17.02 16.75 -1.91
N GLY A 286 18.22 16.46 -2.41
CA GLY A 286 19.40 16.35 -1.58
C GLY A 286 19.56 17.62 -0.78
N VAL A 287 19.78 17.44 0.52
CA VAL A 287 20.39 18.41 1.39
C VAL A 287 21.64 18.92 0.67
N SER A 288 21.54 20.11 0.09
CA SER A 288 22.73 20.88 -0.20
C SER A 288 23.28 21.26 1.17
N GLY A 289 24.32 20.55 1.61
CA GLY A 289 25.13 21.05 2.71
C GLY A 289 25.56 22.48 2.40
N PRO A 290 25.65 23.37 3.41
CA PRO A 290 26.12 24.72 3.17
C PRO A 290 27.50 24.66 2.48
N PRO A 291 27.78 25.58 1.54
CA PRO A 291 29.08 25.62 0.89
C PRO A 291 30.19 25.73 1.94
N PRO A 292 31.34 25.08 1.74
CA PRO A 292 32.47 25.22 2.65
C PRO A 292 32.87 26.70 2.74
N PRO A 293 33.26 27.18 3.94
CA PRO A 293 33.69 28.57 4.09
C PRO A 293 34.90 28.85 3.18
N PRO A 294 35.00 30.06 2.61
CA PRO A 294 36.06 30.40 1.69
C PRO A 294 37.41 30.41 2.40
N GLY A 295 38.32 29.55 1.92
CA GLY A 295 39.78 29.77 1.90
C GLY A 295 40.45 30.17 3.20
N GLY A 296 40.70 29.20 4.10
CA GLY A 296 41.75 29.31 5.11
C GLY A 296 43.11 28.93 4.50
N VAL A 297 44.03 29.90 4.47
CA VAL A 297 45.43 29.79 4.02
C VAL A 297 46.14 28.61 4.71
N PRO A 298 46.94 27.78 4.00
CA PRO A 298 47.66 26.68 4.63
C PRO A 298 48.77 27.23 5.54
N ARG A 299 48.69 26.92 6.84
CA ARG A 299 49.85 26.96 7.73
C ARG A 299 50.73 25.77 7.39
N VAL A 300 51.88 26.06 6.81
CA VAL A 300 53.03 25.16 6.73
C VAL A 300 53.50 24.88 8.15
N GLY A 301 53.56 23.59 8.51
CA GLY A 301 54.11 23.14 9.78
C GLY A 301 55.61 23.37 9.85
N GLY A 302 56.04 23.91 10.98
CA GLY A 302 57.35 23.80 11.60
C GLY A 302 57.12 23.62 13.10
#